data_AF-A0A959AYM5-F1
#
_entry.id   AF-A0A959AYM5-F1
#
_cell.length_a   1.000
_cell.length_b   1.000
_cell.length_c   1.000
_cell.angle_alpha   90.00
_cell.angle_beta   90.00
_cell.angle_gamma   90.00
#
_symmetry.space_group_name_H-M   'P 1'
#
loop_
_entity.id
_entity.type
_entity.pdbx_description
1 polymer ?
#
loop_
_entity_poly.entity_id
_entity_poly.type
_entity_poly.pdbx_seq_one_letter_code
_entity_poly.pdbx_strand_id
1 'polypeptide(L)'
;MNGGQLISRVLQNHGVQHLFTLCGGHIAPIYVEAEKLGIRIIDVRDEASAVFAADAIARLTGIPGVAAVTAGPGVTNTITALKNA
;
A
#
# COMPACT_ATOMS: atom_id res chain seq x y z
N MET A 1 -11.42 15.55 -8.92
CA MET A 1 -11.46 14.12 -8.58
C MET A 1 -10.41 13.41 -9.43
N ASN A 2 -9.37 12.85 -8.83
CA ASN A 2 -8.37 12.03 -9.54
C ASN A 2 -8.46 10.56 -9.06
N GLY A 3 -7.78 9.63 -9.74
CA GLY A 3 -7.84 8.20 -9.39
C GLY A 3 -7.35 7.89 -7.96
N GLY A 4 -6.34 8.63 -7.48
CA GLY A 4 -5.82 8.48 -6.12
C GLY A 4 -6.87 8.78 -5.04
N GLN A 5 -7.70 9.81 -5.25
CA GLN A 5 -8.81 10.16 -4.35
C GLN A 5 -9.87 9.06 -4.26
N LEU A 6 -10.19 8.43 -5.40
CA LEU A 6 -11.15 7.33 -5.42
C LEU A 6 -10.60 6.12 -4.66
N ILE A 7 -9.34 5.76 -4.92
CA ILE A 7 -8.66 4.65 -4.25
C ILE A 7 -8.59 4.92 -2.74
N SER A 8 -8.11 6.09 -2.32
CA SER A 8 -7.94 6.40 -0.90
C SER A 8 -9.27 6.38 -0.14
N ARG A 9 -10.37 6.84 -0.76
CA ARG A 9 -11.70 6.77 -0.15
C ARG A 9 -12.19 5.33 0.01
N VAL A 10 -11.94 4.46 -0.97
CA VAL A 10 -12.27 3.03 -0.87
C VAL A 10 -11.47 2.37 0.26
N LEU A 11 -10.18 2.68 0.39
CA LEU A 11 -9.34 2.16 1.47
C LEU A 11 -9.85 2.62 2.84
N GLN A 12 -10.16 3.91 3.00
CA GLN A 12 -10.73 4.45 4.24
C GLN A 12 -12.07 3.77 4.60
N ASN A 13 -12.95 3.55 3.63
CA ASN A 13 -14.23 2.87 3.86
C ASN A 13 -14.08 1.41 4.33
N HIS A 14 -12.96 0.76 4.00
CA HIS A 14 -12.62 -0.58 4.48
C HIS A 14 -11.87 -0.57 5.82
N GLY A 15 -11.71 0.60 6.45
CA GLY A 15 -11.03 0.74 7.74
C GLY A 15 -9.51 0.65 7.65
N VAL A 16 -8.92 0.77 6.45
CA VAL A 16 -7.46 0.76 6.28
C VAL A 16 -6.83 1.93 7.03
N GLN A 17 -5.86 1.63 7.89
CA GLN A 17 -5.12 2.62 8.68
C GLN A 17 -3.66 2.79 8.23
N HIS A 18 -3.12 1.82 7.50
CA HIS A 18 -1.71 1.74 7.12
C HIS A 18 -1.57 1.39 5.64
N LEU A 19 -0.66 2.09 4.95
CA LEU A 19 -0.27 1.78 3.58
C LEU A 19 1.25 1.69 3.52
N PHE A 20 1.78 0.54 3.11
CA PHE A 20 3.21 0.28 2.98
C PHE A 20 3.64 0.51 1.53
N THR A 21 4.74 1.23 1.32
CA THR A 21 5.21 1.57 -0.02
C THR A 21 6.72 1.73 -0.06
N LEU A 22 7.33 1.50 -1.21
CA LEU A 22 8.61 2.13 -1.56
C LEU A 22 8.27 3.22 -2.56
N CYS A 23 8.49 4.49 -2.19
CA CYS A 23 8.07 5.66 -2.95
C CYS A 23 8.39 5.57 -4.45
N GLY A 24 7.42 5.92 -5.31
CA GLY A 24 7.61 5.97 -6.76
C GLY A 24 6.58 6.84 -7.46
N GLY A 25 7.03 7.59 -8.48
CA GLY A 25 6.24 8.65 -9.10
C GLY A 25 4.91 8.20 -9.72
N HIS A 26 4.85 6.97 -10.26
CA HIS A 26 3.64 6.43 -10.89
C HIS A 26 2.47 6.24 -9.90
N ILE A 27 2.77 5.96 -8.63
CA ILE A 27 1.78 5.68 -7.59
C ILE A 27 1.62 6.83 -6.59
N ALA A 28 2.37 7.92 -6.76
CA ALA A 28 2.35 9.07 -5.86
C ALA A 28 0.96 9.64 -5.55
N PRO A 29 0.05 9.78 -6.53
CA PRO A 29 -1.29 10.26 -6.24
C PRO A 29 -2.08 9.38 -5.25
N ILE A 30 -1.76 8.09 -5.12
CA ILE A 30 -2.48 7.18 -4.21
C ILE A 30 -2.12 7.50 -2.77
N TYR A 31 -0.82 7.47 -2.42
CA TYR A 31 -0.41 7.65 -1.03
C TYR A 31 -0.54 9.11 -0.57
N VAL A 32 -0.42 10.09 -1.47
CA VAL A 32 -0.70 11.51 -1.14
C VAL A 32 -2.17 11.71 -0.75
N GLU A 33 -3.11 11.11 -1.48
CA GLU A 33 -4.54 11.25 -1.15
C GLU A 33 -4.97 10.34 0.02
N ALA A 34 -4.27 9.23 0.25
CA ALA A 34 -4.46 8.38 1.43
C ALA A 34 -4.00 9.08 2.72
N GLU A 35 -2.85 9.76 2.68
CA GLU A 35 -2.33 10.54 3.81
C GLU A 35 -3.31 11.65 4.24
N LYS A 36 -3.91 12.36 3.28
CA LYS A 36 -4.96 13.38 3.55
C LYS A 36 -6.19 12.82 4.27
N LEU A 37 -6.46 11.52 4.13
CA LEU A 37 -7.57 10.82 4.78
C LEU A 37 -7.16 10.15 6.11
N GLY A 38 -5.95 10.41 6.59
CA GLY A 38 -5.43 9.89 7.85
C GLY A 38 -4.86 8.46 7.76
N ILE A 39 -4.70 7.91 6.55
CA ILE A 39 -4.01 6.63 6.36
C ILE A 39 -2.52 6.88 6.52
N ARG A 40 -1.88 6.19 7.46
CA ARG A 40 -0.45 6.33 7.72
C ARG A 40 0.35 5.68 6.59
N ILE A 41 1.18 6.47 5.93
CA ILE A 41 2.10 5.98 4.89
C ILE A 41 3.39 5.51 5.56
N ILE A 42 3.79 4.28 5.28
CA ILE A 42 5.00 3.66 5.81
C ILE A 42 5.92 3.36 4.64
N ASP A 43 6.98 4.16 4.51
CA ASP A 43 8.01 3.98 3.50
C ASP A 43 8.98 2.87 3.94
N VAL A 44 9.12 1.84 3.10
CA VAL A 44 10.01 0.71 3.31
C VAL A 44 11.24 0.81 2.42
N ARG A 45 12.25 -0.01 2.69
CA ARG A 45 13.52 0.00 1.94
C ARG A 45 13.62 -1.10 0.88
N ASP A 46 12.59 -1.93 0.75
CA ASP A 46 12.47 -3.03 -0.19
C ASP A 46 10.98 -3.39 -0.39
N GLU A 47 10.54 -3.62 -1.63
CA GLU A 47 9.12 -3.84 -1.94
C GLU A 47 8.56 -5.13 -1.36
N ALA A 48 9.37 -6.19 -1.19
CA ALA A 48 8.90 -7.41 -0.54
C ALA A 48 8.52 -7.15 0.93
N SER A 49 9.26 -6.26 1.60
CA SER A 49 8.94 -5.81 2.97
C SER A 49 7.58 -5.10 3.05
N ALA A 50 7.19 -4.34 2.02
CA ALA A 50 5.86 -3.72 1.99
C ALA A 50 4.75 -4.77 1.94
N VAL A 51 4.92 -5.82 1.13
CA VAL A 51 3.93 -6.89 0.99
C VAL A 51 3.85 -7.73 2.25
N PHE A 52 4.97 -8.13 2.86
CA PHE A 52 4.95 -8.87 4.12
C PHE A 52 4.31 -8.07 5.25
N ALA A 53 4.57 -6.76 5.33
CA ALA A 53 3.93 -5.91 6.33
C ALA A 53 2.41 -5.79 6.11
N ALA A 54 1.97 -5.65 4.85
CA ALA A 54 0.56 -5.67 4.49
C ALA A 54 -0.11 -7.00 4.87
N ASP A 55 0.49 -8.14 4.50
CA ASP A 55 0.00 -9.48 4.86
C ASP A 55 -0.11 -9.66 6.38
N ALA A 56 0.91 -9.25 7.14
CA ALA A 56 0.89 -9.30 8.60
C ALA A 56 -0.26 -8.47 9.19
N ILE A 57 -0.50 -7.24 8.71
CA ILE A 57 -1.64 -6.42 9.13
C ILE A 57 -2.97 -7.14 8.86
N ALA A 58 -3.14 -7.71 7.67
CA ALA A 58 -4.36 -8.42 7.31
C ALA A 58 -4.65 -9.59 8.26
N ARG A 59 -3.63 -10.41 8.53
CA ARG A 59 -3.74 -11.58 9.42
C ARG A 59 -4.01 -11.21 10.88
N LEU A 60 -3.41 -10.13 11.37
CA LEU A 60 -3.51 -9.72 12.77
C LEU A 60 -4.79 -8.96 13.09
N THR A 61 -5.37 -8.27 12.12
CA THR A 61 -6.48 -7.33 12.36
C THR A 61 -7.79 -7.72 11.68
N GLY A 62 -7.76 -8.58 10.65
CA GLY A 62 -8.90 -8.85 9.79
C GLY A 62 -9.27 -7.67 8.86
N ILE A 63 -8.52 -6.56 8.90
CA ILE A 63 -8.66 -5.40 8.01
C ILE A 63 -7.71 -5.59 6.82
N PRO A 64 -8.11 -5.28 5.57
CA PRO A 64 -7.22 -5.39 4.42
C PRO A 64 -5.87 -4.68 4.63
N GLY A 65 -4.78 -5.43 4.49
CA GLY A 65 -3.43 -4.88 4.41
C GLY A 65 -3.14 -4.32 3.03
N VAL A 66 -2.45 -3.17 2.96
CA VAL A 66 -2.22 -2.48 1.69
C VAL A 66 -0.73 -2.26 1.44
N ALA A 67 -0.23 -2.86 0.37
CA ALA A 67 1.06 -2.53 -0.23
C ALA A 67 0.83 -1.79 -1.56
N ALA A 68 1.48 -0.65 -1.75
CA ALA A 68 1.49 0.09 -3.01
C ALA A 68 2.92 0.13 -3.56
N VAL A 69 3.10 -0.31 -4.81
CA VAL A 69 4.42 -0.38 -5.46
C VAL A 69 4.39 0.21 -6.86
N THR A 70 5.47 0.88 -7.26
CA THR A 70 5.57 1.53 -8.57
C THR A 70 5.76 0.52 -9.70
N ALA A 71 5.42 0.94 -10.93
CA ALA A 71 5.63 0.16 -12.14
C ALA A 71 7.10 -0.29 -12.33
N GLY A 72 7.29 -1.33 -13.15
CA GLY A 72 8.62 -1.88 -13.47
C GLY A 72 9.17 -2.71 -12.31
N PRO A 73 10.41 -2.43 -11.84
CA PRO A 73 11.04 -3.25 -10.81
C PRO A 73 10.27 -3.29 -9.50
N GLY A 74 9.53 -2.22 -9.16
CA GLY A 74 8.73 -2.17 -7.95
C GLY A 74 7.67 -3.27 -7.89
N VAL A 75 6.98 -3.55 -9.01
CA VAL A 75 6.05 -4.68 -9.09
C VAL A 75 6.79 -6.01 -9.07
N THR A 76 7.86 -6.19 -9.85
CA THR A 76 8.55 -7.50 -9.92
C THR A 76 9.21 -7.90 -8.60
N ASN A 77 9.69 -6.94 -7.81
CA ASN A 77 10.28 -7.19 -6.49
C ASN A 77 9.26 -7.75 -5.49
N THR A 78 7.95 -7.55 -5.72
CA THR A 78 6.91 -8.08 -4.83
C THR A 78 6.58 -9.55 -5.03
N ILE A 79 6.95 -10.17 -6.16
CA ILE A 79 6.40 -11.46 -6.59
C ILE A 79 6.67 -12.57 -5.57
N THR A 80 7.87 -12.60 -4.98
CA THR A 80 8.22 -13.58 -3.95
C THR A 80 7.35 -13.45 -2.70
N ALA A 81 7.15 -12.23 -2.22
CA ALA A 81 6.34 -11.96 -1.04
C ALA A 81 4.85 -12.20 -1.31
N LEU A 82 4.36 -11.78 -2.48
CA LEU A 82 2.97 -12.00 -2.91
C LEU A 82 2.62 -13.48 -3.01
N LYS A 83 3.56 -14.32 -3.49
CA LYS A 83 3.37 -15.78 -3.54
C LYS A 83 3.28 -16.41 -2.14
N ASN A 84 3.84 -15.78 -1.11
CA ASN A 84 3.80 -16.28 0.26
C ASN A 84 2.54 -15.86 1.01
N ALA A 85 2.09 -14.62 0.80
CA ALA A 85 0.95 -13.99 1.45
C ALA A 85 -0.37 -14.76 1.25
#